data_AF-A0AAE1BJZ9-F1
#
_entry.id   AF-A0AAE1BJZ9-F1
#
_cell.length_a   1.000
_cell.length_b   1.000
_cell.length_c   1.000
_cell.angle_alpha   90.00
_cell.angle_beta   90.00
_cell.angle_gamma   90.00
#
_symmetry.space_group_name_H-M   'P 1'
#
loop_
_entity.id
_entity.type
_entity.pdbx_description
1 polymer ?
#
loop_
_entity_poly.entity_id
_entity_poly.type
_entity_poly.pdbx_seq_one_letter_code
_entity_poly.pdbx_strand_id
1 'polypeptide(L)'
;MWCNVGKEKLKKLGHLAKAAMEDSATLDKRGVRKGYWKVDCRSASKGLFLGLLCLVGGIVILIIFFVMKEQEEFKTKMFWICNGTQTIILSLSVIVSVIGFLQIPKLSVSTSKPLDLDRLLLSSTIVGVYIFAVFGMIVGGVKWEESEYLATFCLHALLLIQVSLQDMLVAEASRRTCTSRYQMLTKPGRQVITFLLFSNITLWILDTFMTHTSVTQQFQYGFYGVLAWGIISRISLPLLILYRFHSAVILVEIWKNTYRTKAD
;
A
#
# COMPACT_ATOMS: atom_id res chain seq x y z
N MET A 1 -45.56 -7.64 69.45
CA MET A 1 -44.62 -6.51 69.22
C MET A 1 -43.31 -7.00 68.56
N TRP A 2 -43.37 -7.72 67.42
CA TRP A 2 -42.19 -8.36 66.82
C TRP A 2 -42.23 -8.35 65.28
N CYS A 3 -42.59 -7.23 64.64
CA CYS A 3 -42.70 -7.14 63.17
C CYS A 3 -41.63 -6.27 62.48
N ASN A 4 -40.55 -5.85 63.18
CA ASN A 4 -39.58 -4.91 62.60
C ASN A 4 -38.10 -5.33 62.68
N VAL A 5 -37.76 -6.52 63.19
CA VAL A 5 -36.37 -6.98 63.24
C VAL A 5 -35.96 -7.49 61.85
N GLY A 6 -35.20 -6.69 61.12
CA GLY A 6 -34.64 -7.05 59.80
C GLY A 6 -34.83 -6.02 58.70
N LYS A 7 -35.73 -5.04 58.87
CA LYS A 7 -35.96 -3.97 57.88
C LYS A 7 -34.71 -3.10 57.65
N GLU A 8 -33.90 -2.88 58.68
CA GLU A 8 -32.64 -2.14 58.55
C GLU A 8 -31.59 -2.91 57.74
N LYS A 9 -31.48 -4.24 57.92
CA LYS A 9 -30.57 -5.08 57.14
C LYS A 9 -30.98 -5.10 55.66
N LEU A 10 -32.27 -5.22 55.37
CA LEU A 10 -32.82 -5.15 54.01
C LEU A 10 -32.58 -3.79 53.35
N LYS A 11 -32.74 -2.68 54.09
CA LYS A 11 -32.39 -1.34 53.60
C LYS A 11 -30.89 -1.23 53.30
N LYS A 12 -30.02 -1.73 54.19
CA LYS A 12 -28.56 -1.73 54.01
C LYS A 12 -28.13 -2.55 52.78
N LEU A 13 -28.73 -3.73 52.58
CA LEU A 13 -28.51 -4.55 51.38
C LEU A 13 -29.00 -3.87 50.10
N GLY A 14 -30.15 -3.18 50.13
CA GLY A 14 -30.63 -2.39 48.99
C GLY A 14 -29.71 -1.22 48.64
N HIS A 15 -29.14 -0.53 49.64
CA HIS A 15 -28.16 0.53 49.42
C HIS A 15 -26.83 0.00 48.86
N LEU A 16 -26.36 -1.17 49.31
CA LEU A 16 -25.16 -1.83 48.78
C LEU A 16 -25.36 -2.32 47.35
N ALA A 17 -26.53 -2.90 47.03
CA ALA A 17 -26.87 -3.32 45.67
C ALA A 17 -26.98 -2.12 44.72
N LYS A 18 -27.57 -1.01 45.18
CA LYS A 18 -27.64 0.23 44.41
C LYS A 18 -26.25 0.85 44.16
N ALA A 19 -25.39 0.86 45.18
CA ALA A 19 -24.00 1.31 45.04
C ALA A 19 -23.21 0.42 44.07
N ALA A 20 -23.39 -0.91 44.11
CA ALA A 20 -22.74 -1.84 43.18
C ALA A 20 -23.27 -1.70 41.73
N MET A 21 -24.55 -1.40 41.54
CA MET A 21 -25.12 -1.10 40.22
C MET A 21 -24.64 0.23 39.66
N GLU A 22 -24.48 1.26 40.50
CA GLU A 22 -23.89 2.55 40.10
C GLU A 22 -22.40 2.43 39.77
N ASP A 23 -21.63 1.60 40.49
CA ASP A 23 -20.24 1.27 40.15
C ASP A 23 -20.13 0.48 38.84
N SER A 24 -21.02 -0.50 38.61
CA SER A 24 -21.06 -1.24 37.34
C SER A 24 -21.46 -0.35 36.16
N ALA A 25 -22.37 0.61 36.36
CA ALA A 25 -22.77 1.58 35.34
C ALA A 25 -21.70 2.66 35.06
N THR A 26 -20.83 2.96 36.03
CA THR A 26 -19.69 3.86 35.82
C THR A 26 -18.48 3.16 35.20
N LEU A 27 -18.29 1.86 35.44
CA LEU A 27 -17.31 1.01 34.75
C LEU A 27 -17.68 0.80 33.27
N ASP A 28 -18.95 0.56 32.96
CA ASP A 28 -19.42 0.42 31.57
C ASP A 28 -19.25 1.73 30.77
N LYS A 29 -19.43 2.89 31.43
CA LYS A 29 -19.15 4.21 30.85
C LYS A 29 -17.66 4.49 30.61
N ARG A 30 -16.73 3.80 31.29
CA ARG A 30 -15.28 3.90 31.02
C ARG A 30 -14.84 3.03 29.82
N GLY A 31 -15.62 2.02 29.45
CA GLY A 31 -15.35 1.12 28.31
C GLY A 31 -15.63 1.72 26.93
N VAL A 32 -16.33 2.86 26.85
CA VAL A 32 -16.69 3.52 25.58
C VAL A 32 -16.03 4.90 25.48
N ARG A 33 -14.75 5.01 25.85
CA ARG A 33 -13.94 6.06 25.20
C ARG A 33 -13.76 5.61 23.76
N LYS A 34 -14.59 6.16 22.84
CA LYS A 34 -14.24 6.27 21.41
C LYS A 34 -12.90 7.01 21.37
N GLY A 35 -11.81 6.25 21.50
CA GLY A 35 -10.47 6.78 21.48
C GLY A 35 -10.28 7.42 20.11
N TYR A 36 -10.18 8.74 20.10
CA TYR A 36 -9.76 9.46 18.90
C TYR A 36 -8.44 8.84 18.47
N TRP A 37 -8.43 8.19 17.31
CA TRP A 37 -7.26 7.49 16.81
C TRP A 37 -6.22 8.53 16.44
N LYS A 38 -5.31 8.84 17.36
CA LYS A 38 -4.25 9.82 17.14
C LYS A 38 -3.18 9.17 16.26
N VAL A 39 -3.13 9.58 14.99
CA VAL A 39 -2.10 9.15 14.04
C VAL A 39 -0.76 9.70 14.50
N ASP A 40 0.05 8.90 15.19
CA ASP A 40 1.39 9.33 15.57
C ASP A 40 2.37 9.09 14.42
N CYS A 41 2.56 10.08 13.56
CA CYS A 41 3.46 10.02 12.40
C CYS A 41 4.94 10.26 12.75
N ARG A 42 5.29 10.61 13.99
CA ARG A 42 6.64 11.09 14.35
C ARG A 42 7.73 10.04 14.09
N SER A 43 7.42 8.76 14.28
CA SER A 43 8.37 7.66 14.03
C SER A 43 8.46 7.25 12.55
N ALA A 44 7.53 7.70 11.70
CA ALA A 44 7.43 7.37 10.28
C ALA A 44 7.85 8.53 9.37
N SER A 45 8.29 9.66 9.94
CA SER A 45 8.48 10.94 9.25
C SER A 45 9.38 10.87 8.02
N LYS A 46 10.47 10.10 8.05
CA LYS A 46 11.37 9.93 6.89
C LYS A 46 10.69 9.24 5.70
N GLY A 47 10.02 8.12 5.97
CA GLY A 47 9.27 7.38 4.94
C GLY A 47 8.07 8.16 4.42
N LEU A 48 7.39 8.89 5.32
CA LEU A 48 6.30 9.80 4.97
C LEU A 48 6.78 10.94 4.06
N PHE A 49 7.88 11.60 4.42
CA PHE A 49 8.43 12.71 3.65
C PHE A 49 8.85 12.28 2.26
N LEU A 50 9.62 11.19 2.16
CA LEU A 50 10.07 10.67 0.87
C LEU A 50 8.89 10.16 0.02
N GLY A 51 7.91 9.50 0.64
CA GLY A 51 6.71 9.03 -0.05
C GLY A 51 5.84 10.19 -0.57
N LEU A 52 5.64 11.23 0.24
CA LEU A 52 4.91 12.43 -0.17
C LEU A 52 5.65 13.20 -1.27
N LEU A 53 6.99 13.25 -1.23
CA LEU A 53 7.79 13.81 -2.30
C LEU A 53 7.58 13.05 -3.62
N CYS A 54 7.57 11.71 -3.59
CA CYS A 54 7.22 10.91 -4.76
C CYS A 54 5.80 11.22 -5.26
N LEU A 55 4.83 11.37 -4.36
CA LEU A 55 3.44 11.68 -4.72
C LEU A 55 3.32 13.04 -5.39
N VAL A 56 3.88 14.09 -4.78
CA VAL A 56 3.87 15.44 -5.35
C VAL A 56 4.61 15.47 -6.68
N GLY A 57 5.79 14.84 -6.75
CA GLY A 57 6.54 14.71 -8.01
C GLY A 57 5.74 14.00 -9.09
N GLY A 58 5.09 12.88 -8.77
CA GLY A 58 4.23 12.16 -9.70
C GLY A 58 3.04 12.99 -10.19
N ILE A 59 2.40 13.76 -9.30
CA ILE A 59 1.32 14.68 -9.68
C ILE A 59 1.83 15.78 -10.64
N VAL A 60 3.01 16.36 -10.37
CA VAL A 60 3.61 17.37 -11.26
C VAL A 60 3.89 16.78 -12.64
N ILE A 61 4.47 15.57 -12.71
CA ILE A 61 4.73 14.88 -13.96
C ILE A 61 3.42 14.56 -14.70
N LEU A 62 2.38 14.18 -13.97
CA LEU A 62 1.06 13.94 -14.55
C LEU A 62 0.47 15.21 -15.20
N ILE A 63 0.61 16.36 -14.53
CA ILE A 63 0.17 17.65 -15.08
C ILE A 63 0.95 17.97 -16.34
N ILE A 64 2.29 17.87 -16.30
CA ILE A 64 3.14 18.12 -17.48
C ILE A 64 2.73 17.21 -18.64
N PHE A 65 2.49 15.92 -18.36
CA PHE A 65 2.03 14.96 -19.36
C PHE A 65 0.73 15.40 -20.02
N PHE A 66 -0.30 15.77 -19.24
CA PHE A 66 -1.58 16.20 -19.82
C PHE A 66 -1.48 17.49 -20.63
N VAL A 67 -0.62 18.42 -20.23
CA VAL A 67 -0.43 19.69 -20.94
C VAL A 67 0.34 19.47 -22.26
N MET A 68 1.28 18.52 -22.29
CA MET A 68 2.23 18.37 -23.41
C MET A 68 1.89 17.23 -24.38
N LYS A 69 1.02 16.28 -24.01
CA LYS A 69 0.78 15.04 -24.80
C LYS A 69 0.28 15.26 -26.23
N GLU A 70 -0.34 16.40 -26.53
CA GLU A 70 -0.90 16.70 -27.86
C GLU A 70 0.14 17.31 -28.83
N GLN A 71 1.29 17.74 -28.31
CA GLN A 71 2.33 18.37 -29.11
C GLN A 71 3.30 17.30 -29.66
N GLU A 72 3.33 17.10 -30.98
CA GLU A 72 4.14 16.05 -31.61
C GLU A 72 5.65 16.21 -31.35
N GLU A 73 6.14 17.44 -31.33
CA GLU A 73 7.56 17.77 -31.06
C GLU A 73 8.03 17.32 -29.67
N PHE A 74 7.10 17.10 -28.73
CA PHE A 74 7.41 16.72 -27.36
C PHE A 74 7.24 15.23 -27.10
N LYS A 75 6.80 14.41 -28.06
CA LYS A 75 6.53 12.97 -27.86
C LYS A 75 7.73 12.21 -27.28
N THR A 76 8.92 12.37 -27.86
CA THR A 76 10.16 11.73 -27.35
C THR A 76 10.54 12.24 -25.96
N LYS A 77 10.44 13.55 -25.72
CA LYS A 77 10.74 14.13 -24.40
C LYS A 77 9.76 13.60 -23.34
N MET A 78 8.48 13.50 -23.68
CA MET A 78 7.46 12.94 -22.81
C MET A 78 7.72 11.47 -22.51
N PHE A 79 8.12 10.67 -23.50
CA PHE A 79 8.51 9.28 -23.28
C PHE A 79 9.59 9.16 -22.19
N TRP A 80 10.69 9.93 -22.29
CA TRP A 80 11.77 9.91 -21.31
C TRP A 80 11.34 10.39 -19.92
N ILE A 81 10.50 11.42 -19.85
CA ILE A 81 9.97 11.93 -18.58
C ILE A 81 9.08 10.88 -17.90
N CYS A 82 8.17 10.26 -18.66
CA CYS A 82 7.25 9.24 -18.15
C CYS A 82 8.00 7.98 -17.70
N ASN A 83 8.80 7.40 -18.61
CA ASN A 83 9.55 6.17 -18.37
C ASN A 83 10.59 6.38 -17.26
N GLY A 84 11.28 7.53 -17.25
CA GLY A 84 12.24 7.89 -16.21
C GLY A 84 11.60 8.03 -14.84
N THR A 85 10.46 8.73 -14.74
CA THR A 85 9.73 8.90 -13.47
C THR A 85 9.28 7.55 -12.90
N GLN A 86 8.67 6.69 -13.72
CA GLN A 86 8.26 5.35 -13.29
C GLN A 86 9.47 4.51 -12.88
N THR A 87 10.56 4.53 -13.65
CA THR A 87 11.79 3.81 -13.33
C THR A 87 12.39 4.25 -11.99
N ILE A 88 12.42 5.55 -11.70
CA ILE A 88 12.92 6.09 -10.43
C ILE A 88 12.05 5.60 -9.26
N ILE A 89 10.73 5.74 -9.36
CA ILE A 89 9.81 5.34 -8.27
C ILE A 89 9.88 3.83 -8.03
N LEU A 90 9.92 3.02 -9.09
CA LEU A 90 10.06 1.57 -8.98
C LEU A 90 11.42 1.17 -8.38
N SER A 91 12.51 1.83 -8.77
CA SER A 91 13.85 1.55 -8.24
C SER A 91 13.93 1.83 -6.74
N LEU A 92 13.42 2.98 -6.31
CA LEU A 92 13.32 3.32 -4.89
C LEU A 92 12.44 2.31 -4.14
N SER A 93 11.35 1.87 -4.75
CA SER A 93 10.44 0.87 -4.17
C SER A 93 11.10 -0.50 -4.02
N VAL A 94 11.95 -0.92 -4.97
CA VAL A 94 12.76 -2.15 -4.85
C VAL A 94 13.71 -2.05 -3.67
N ILE A 95 14.51 -0.96 -3.58
CA ILE A 95 15.47 -0.75 -2.50
C ILE A 95 14.76 -0.78 -1.14
N VAL A 96 13.64 -0.07 -1.01
CA VAL A 96 12.86 -0.02 0.23
C VAL A 96 12.21 -1.36 0.55
N SER A 97 11.80 -2.14 -0.46
CA SER A 97 11.28 -3.51 -0.25
C SER A 97 12.36 -4.44 0.30
N VAL A 98 13.58 -4.38 -0.24
CA VAL A 98 14.74 -5.13 0.27
C VAL A 98 15.05 -4.75 1.72
N ILE A 99 15.06 -3.45 2.05
CA ILE A 99 15.20 -2.97 3.43
C ILE A 99 14.05 -3.50 4.30
N GLY A 100 12.83 -3.59 3.76
CA GLY A 100 11.66 -4.17 4.40
C GLY A 100 11.87 -5.61 4.85
N PHE A 101 12.43 -6.46 3.99
CA PHE A 101 12.75 -7.85 4.33
C PHE A 101 13.72 -7.98 5.50
N LEU A 102 14.56 -6.98 5.74
CA LEU A 102 15.47 -6.97 6.91
C LEU A 102 14.80 -6.43 8.18
N GLN A 103 13.83 -5.52 8.05
CA GLN A 103 13.20 -4.86 9.19
C GLN A 103 11.95 -5.57 9.71
N ILE A 104 11.10 -6.08 8.81
CA ILE A 104 9.81 -6.68 9.15
C ILE A 104 9.94 -7.97 9.98
N PRO A 105 10.92 -8.87 9.75
CA PRO A 105 11.08 -10.07 10.58
C PRO A 105 11.41 -9.80 12.05
N LYS A 106 11.82 -8.57 12.41
CA LYS A 106 12.04 -8.15 13.81
C LYS A 106 10.72 -8.01 14.59
N LEU A 107 9.59 -8.03 13.90
CA LEU A 107 8.25 -8.03 14.49
C LEU A 107 7.81 -9.44 14.87
N SER A 108 6.95 -9.52 15.88
CA SER A 108 6.40 -10.78 16.36
C SER A 108 5.37 -11.33 15.39
N VAL A 109 5.22 -12.65 15.32
CA VAL A 109 4.19 -13.29 14.49
C VAL A 109 2.81 -13.02 15.10
N SER A 110 1.88 -12.60 14.25
CA SER A 110 0.48 -12.39 14.59
C SER A 110 -0.32 -13.66 14.29
N THR A 111 -1.24 -14.01 15.19
CA THR A 111 -2.25 -15.05 14.96
C THR A 111 -3.48 -14.52 14.20
N SER A 112 -3.57 -13.21 13.98
CA SER A 112 -4.65 -12.62 13.18
C SER A 112 -4.52 -13.07 11.73
N LYS A 113 -5.53 -13.75 11.21
CA LYS A 113 -5.58 -14.13 9.80
C LYS A 113 -5.92 -12.91 8.95
N PRO A 114 -5.19 -12.63 7.86
CA PRO A 114 -5.64 -11.66 6.86
C PRO A 114 -6.91 -12.18 6.19
N LEU A 115 -7.72 -11.29 5.61
CA LEU A 115 -8.93 -11.67 4.90
C LEU A 115 -8.56 -12.51 3.66
N ASP A 116 -9.23 -13.64 3.49
CA ASP A 116 -8.98 -14.53 2.35
C ASP A 116 -9.26 -13.85 1.01
N LEU A 117 -10.24 -12.93 0.99
CA LEU A 117 -10.54 -12.11 -0.19
C LEU A 117 -9.35 -11.24 -0.61
N ASP A 118 -8.62 -10.64 0.34
CA ASP A 118 -7.51 -9.75 0.03
C ASP A 118 -6.36 -10.52 -0.62
N ARG A 119 -6.11 -11.76 -0.15
CA ARG A 119 -5.13 -12.67 -0.75
C ARG A 119 -5.53 -13.09 -2.16
N LEU A 120 -6.79 -13.46 -2.34
CA LEU A 120 -7.31 -13.86 -3.65
C LEU A 120 -7.22 -12.72 -4.66
N LEU A 121 -7.56 -11.49 -4.24
CA LEU A 121 -7.54 -10.32 -5.10
C LEU A 121 -6.11 -9.90 -5.47
N LEU A 122 -5.17 -9.96 -4.53
CA LEU A 122 -3.76 -9.68 -4.82
C LEU A 122 -3.16 -10.74 -5.76
N SER A 123 -3.45 -12.01 -5.50
CA SER A 123 -2.99 -13.13 -6.32
C SER A 123 -3.60 -13.16 -7.72
N SER A 124 -4.81 -12.64 -7.93
CA SER A 124 -5.42 -12.59 -9.26
C SER A 124 -4.92 -11.39 -10.06
N THR A 125 -4.72 -10.24 -9.42
CA THR A 125 -4.28 -9.02 -10.09
C THR A 125 -2.82 -9.05 -10.50
N ILE A 126 -1.95 -9.72 -9.74
CA ILE A 126 -0.52 -9.86 -10.09
C ILE A 126 -0.31 -10.58 -11.43
N VAL A 127 -1.22 -11.49 -11.83
CA VAL A 127 -1.15 -12.18 -13.12
C VAL A 127 -1.23 -11.18 -14.28
N GLY A 128 -2.13 -10.20 -14.20
CA GLY A 128 -2.24 -9.15 -15.21
C GLY A 128 -1.01 -8.26 -15.27
N VAL A 129 -0.40 -7.97 -14.11
CA VAL A 129 0.85 -7.21 -14.04
C VAL A 129 1.98 -7.95 -14.74
N TYR A 130 2.10 -9.26 -14.52
CA TYR A 130 3.11 -10.10 -15.17
C TYR A 130 2.90 -10.21 -16.66
N ILE A 131 1.66 -10.37 -17.14
CA ILE A 131 1.36 -10.36 -18.57
C ILE A 131 1.81 -9.02 -19.18
N PHE A 132 1.41 -7.90 -18.59
CA PHE A 132 1.81 -6.58 -19.10
C PHE A 132 3.33 -6.42 -19.18
N ALA A 133 4.02 -6.77 -18.10
CA ALA A 133 5.45 -6.57 -17.99
C ALA A 133 6.25 -7.54 -18.89
N VAL A 134 5.88 -8.81 -19.01
CA VAL A 134 6.58 -9.77 -19.89
C VAL A 134 6.45 -9.35 -21.35
N PHE A 135 5.25 -9.00 -21.82
CA PHE A 135 5.06 -8.58 -23.21
C PHE A 135 5.76 -7.24 -23.50
N GLY A 136 5.77 -6.31 -22.54
CA GLY A 136 6.50 -5.05 -22.65
C GLY A 136 8.02 -5.24 -22.65
N MET A 137 8.54 -6.18 -21.86
CA MET A 137 9.95 -6.54 -21.81
C MET A 137 10.40 -7.18 -23.13
N ILE A 138 9.60 -8.07 -23.73
CA ILE A 138 9.90 -8.67 -25.04
C ILE A 138 10.13 -7.57 -26.08
N VAL A 139 9.23 -6.57 -26.15
CA VAL A 139 9.33 -5.45 -27.10
C VAL A 139 10.63 -4.67 -26.90
N GLY A 140 10.95 -4.32 -25.66
CA GLY A 140 12.20 -3.61 -25.36
C GLY A 140 13.47 -4.43 -25.69
N GLY A 141 13.39 -5.75 -25.66
CA GLY A 141 14.50 -6.65 -25.95
C GLY A 141 14.82 -6.83 -27.45
N VAL A 142 13.86 -6.55 -28.35
CA VAL A 142 14.04 -6.75 -29.81
C VAL A 142 15.11 -5.82 -30.38
N LYS A 143 15.20 -4.59 -29.87
CA LYS A 143 16.14 -3.56 -30.33
C LYS A 143 16.91 -2.94 -29.17
N TRP A 144 17.62 -3.76 -28.42
CA TRP A 144 18.33 -3.34 -27.20
C TRP A 144 19.42 -2.28 -27.44
N GLU A 145 19.90 -2.12 -28.68
CA GLU A 145 20.86 -1.06 -29.06
C GLU A 145 20.23 0.34 -29.06
N GLU A 146 18.92 0.45 -29.29
CA GLU A 146 18.20 1.71 -29.26
C GLU A 146 17.84 2.09 -27.81
N SER A 147 18.22 3.29 -27.38
CA SER A 147 18.09 3.71 -25.97
C SER A 147 16.66 3.68 -25.44
N GLU A 148 15.67 3.97 -26.28
CA GLU A 148 14.25 3.97 -25.88
C GLU A 148 13.70 2.55 -25.65
N TYR A 149 14.13 1.60 -26.48
CA TYR A 149 13.80 0.18 -26.32
C TYR A 149 14.47 -0.40 -25.08
N LEU A 150 15.75 -0.08 -24.85
CA LEU A 150 16.45 -0.48 -23.64
C LEU A 150 15.78 0.11 -22.38
N ALA A 151 15.39 1.39 -22.42
CA ALA A 151 14.68 2.03 -21.31
C ALA A 151 13.32 1.36 -21.03
N THR A 152 12.62 0.94 -22.09
CA THR A 152 11.37 0.18 -22.00
C THR A 152 11.61 -1.21 -21.39
N PHE A 153 12.65 -1.92 -21.85
CA PHE A 153 13.05 -3.22 -21.29
C PHE A 153 13.34 -3.11 -19.79
N CYS A 154 14.18 -2.15 -19.41
CA CYS A 154 14.55 -1.90 -18.02
C CYS A 154 13.33 -1.56 -17.16
N LEU A 155 12.41 -0.73 -17.65
CA LEU A 155 11.19 -0.40 -16.94
C LEU A 155 10.35 -1.65 -16.64
N HIS A 156 10.10 -2.49 -17.65
CA HIS A 156 9.26 -3.69 -17.49
C HIS A 156 9.95 -4.78 -16.66
N ALA A 157 11.26 -4.96 -16.80
CA ALA A 157 12.03 -5.86 -15.94
C ALA A 157 11.99 -5.39 -14.48
N LEU A 158 12.14 -4.08 -14.25
CA LEU A 158 12.06 -3.49 -12.93
C LEU A 158 10.65 -3.60 -12.34
N LEU A 159 9.59 -3.44 -13.15
CA LEU A 159 8.21 -3.66 -12.75
C LEU A 159 8.00 -5.10 -12.24
N LEU A 160 8.49 -6.12 -12.95
CA LEU A 160 8.43 -7.53 -12.52
C LEU A 160 9.11 -7.73 -11.16
N ILE A 161 10.33 -7.23 -11.01
CA ILE A 161 11.11 -7.35 -9.77
C ILE A 161 10.40 -6.65 -8.62
N GLN A 162 9.96 -5.41 -8.84
CA GLN A 162 9.34 -4.57 -7.81
C GLN A 162 8.04 -5.18 -7.31
N VAL A 163 7.18 -5.64 -8.21
CA VAL A 163 5.88 -6.24 -7.87
C VAL A 163 6.07 -7.56 -7.12
N SER A 164 7.00 -8.40 -7.57
CA SER A 164 7.29 -9.69 -6.90
C SER A 164 7.84 -9.50 -5.49
N LEU A 165 8.81 -8.59 -5.31
CA LEU A 165 9.38 -8.28 -4.00
C LEU A 165 8.35 -7.63 -3.06
N GLN A 166 7.50 -6.73 -3.58
CA GLN A 166 6.47 -6.09 -2.78
C GLN A 166 5.40 -7.10 -2.35
N ASP A 167 4.95 -7.99 -3.23
CA ASP A 167 3.94 -9.00 -2.91
C ASP A 167 4.44 -9.95 -1.81
N MET A 168 5.67 -10.44 -1.95
CA MET A 168 6.34 -11.25 -0.92
C MET A 168 6.45 -10.49 0.42
N LEU A 169 6.82 -9.21 0.39
CA LEU A 169 6.95 -8.39 1.59
C LEU A 169 5.59 -8.13 2.26
N VAL A 170 4.55 -7.85 1.48
CA VAL A 170 3.19 -7.64 1.95
C VAL A 170 2.65 -8.92 2.58
N ALA A 171 2.87 -10.07 1.94
CA ALA A 171 2.49 -11.37 2.49
C ALA A 171 3.18 -11.64 3.83
N GLU A 172 4.48 -11.34 3.95
CA GLU A 172 5.21 -11.46 5.21
C GLU A 172 4.73 -10.48 6.28
N ALA A 173 4.63 -9.19 5.94
CA ALA A 173 4.21 -8.14 6.87
C ALA A 173 2.77 -8.31 7.37
N SER A 174 1.88 -8.90 6.56
CA SER A 174 0.49 -9.21 6.96
C SER A 174 0.40 -10.19 8.13
N ARG A 175 1.45 -10.99 8.37
CA ARG A 175 1.52 -11.96 9.48
C ARG A 175 2.28 -11.42 10.69
N ARG A 176 2.61 -10.13 10.73
CA ARG A 176 3.47 -9.54 11.76
C ARG A 176 2.73 -8.49 12.58
N THR A 177 3.09 -8.34 13.85
CA THR A 177 2.54 -7.34 14.76
C THR A 177 3.55 -6.94 15.84
N CYS A 178 3.42 -5.72 16.37
CA CYS A 178 4.21 -5.29 17.53
C CYS A 178 3.58 -5.83 18.82
N THR A 179 4.27 -6.71 19.53
CA THR A 179 3.83 -7.20 20.86
C THR A 179 4.73 -6.72 21.99
N SER A 180 6.03 -6.58 21.75
CA SER A 180 6.99 -6.16 22.77
C SER A 180 7.00 -4.64 22.95
N ARG A 181 7.20 -4.17 24.19
CA ARG A 181 7.45 -2.74 24.49
C ARG A 181 8.61 -2.17 23.65
N TYR A 182 9.66 -2.95 23.41
CA TYR A 182 10.78 -2.53 22.54
C TYR A 182 10.33 -2.32 21.09
N GLN A 183 9.50 -3.21 20.54
CA GLN A 183 8.96 -3.08 19.18
C GLN A 183 7.98 -1.91 19.06
N MET A 184 7.21 -1.62 20.12
CA MET A 184 6.32 -0.46 20.14
C MET A 184 7.07 0.87 20.18
N LEU A 185 8.26 0.90 20.78
CA LEU A 185 9.12 2.08 20.81
C LEU A 185 9.88 2.26 19.49
N THR A 186 10.48 1.19 18.97
CA THR A 186 11.32 1.25 17.76
C THR A 186 10.53 1.20 16.45
N LYS A 187 9.33 0.61 16.46
CA LYS A 187 8.40 0.49 15.32
C LYS A 187 9.11 0.05 14.03
N PRO A 188 9.80 -1.10 14.04
CA PRO A 188 10.65 -1.53 12.93
C PRO A 188 9.82 -1.75 11.67
N GLY A 189 10.30 -1.28 10.51
CA GLY A 189 9.59 -1.41 9.24
C GLY A 189 8.48 -0.38 9.02
N ARG A 190 8.14 0.46 10.00
CA ARG A 190 7.05 1.44 9.85
C ARG A 190 7.31 2.46 8.74
N GLN A 191 8.56 2.93 8.64
CA GLN A 191 8.98 3.85 7.57
C GLN A 191 8.92 3.20 6.19
N VAL A 192 9.28 1.91 6.10
CA VAL A 192 9.21 1.11 4.86
C VAL A 192 7.76 1.02 4.39
N ILE A 193 6.85 0.57 5.26
CA ILE A 193 5.42 0.42 4.93
C ILE A 193 4.84 1.78 4.52
N THR A 194 5.17 2.86 5.24
CA THR A 194 4.70 4.21 4.89
C THR A 194 5.21 4.67 3.54
N PHE A 195 6.49 4.50 3.22
CA PHE A 195 7.01 4.87 1.90
C PHE A 195 6.32 4.08 0.79
N LEU A 196 6.28 2.74 0.91
CA LEU A 196 5.65 1.87 -0.10
C LEU A 196 4.18 2.20 -0.31
N LEU A 197 3.44 2.61 0.74
CA LEU A 197 2.06 3.07 0.61
C LEU A 197 1.96 4.27 -0.35
N PHE A 198 2.71 5.33 -0.10
CA PHE A 198 2.67 6.53 -0.94
C PHE A 198 3.23 6.26 -2.35
N SER A 199 4.26 5.42 -2.49
CA SER A 199 4.78 5.01 -3.80
C SER A 199 3.73 4.23 -4.61
N ASN A 200 2.95 3.34 -3.98
CA ASN A 200 1.87 2.63 -4.68
C ASN A 200 0.71 3.54 -5.07
N ILE A 201 0.34 4.51 -4.23
CA ILE A 201 -0.66 5.54 -4.60
C ILE A 201 -0.16 6.36 -5.79
N THR A 202 1.12 6.74 -5.78
CA THR A 202 1.73 7.51 -6.87
C THR A 202 1.72 6.70 -8.17
N LEU A 203 2.19 5.45 -8.13
CA LEU A 203 2.20 4.55 -9.29
C LEU A 203 0.78 4.25 -9.77
N TRP A 204 -0.18 4.06 -8.88
CA TRP A 204 -1.60 3.88 -9.23
C TRP A 204 -2.13 5.07 -10.05
N ILE A 205 -1.85 6.30 -9.61
CA ILE A 205 -2.24 7.51 -10.33
C ILE A 205 -1.56 7.56 -11.71
N LEU A 206 -0.24 7.38 -11.77
CA LEU A 206 0.51 7.42 -13.04
C LEU A 206 0.02 6.33 -14.01
N ASP A 207 -0.18 5.10 -13.52
CA ASP A 207 -0.62 3.97 -14.34
C ASP A 207 -2.04 4.15 -14.88
N THR A 208 -2.93 4.77 -14.08
CA THR A 208 -4.30 5.08 -14.49
C THR A 208 -4.32 6.06 -15.67
N PHE A 209 -3.54 7.13 -15.59
CA PHE A 209 -3.67 8.24 -16.52
C PHE A 209 -2.66 8.25 -17.68
N MET A 210 -1.48 7.65 -17.53
CA MET A 210 -0.39 7.76 -18.51
C MET A 210 -0.15 6.47 -19.28
N THR A 211 -0.31 5.31 -18.65
CA THR A 211 0.14 4.01 -19.20
C THR A 211 -0.73 3.51 -20.36
N HIS A 212 -1.94 4.04 -20.56
CA HIS A 212 -2.82 3.68 -21.68
C HIS A 212 -2.60 4.53 -22.96
N THR A 213 -1.67 5.49 -22.92
CA THR A 213 -1.50 6.46 -24.00
C THR A 213 -0.57 5.97 -25.11
N SER A 214 -0.72 6.53 -26.32
CA SER A 214 0.13 6.18 -27.46
C SER A 214 1.61 6.54 -27.21
N VAL A 215 1.90 7.58 -26.43
CA VAL A 215 3.28 7.99 -26.08
C VAL A 215 4.01 6.90 -25.30
N THR A 216 3.33 6.28 -24.32
CA THR A 216 3.94 5.24 -23.47
C THR A 216 3.93 3.86 -24.13
N GLN A 217 3.03 3.62 -25.08
CA GLN A 217 2.82 2.31 -25.70
C GLN A 217 3.26 2.20 -27.17
N GLN A 218 3.91 3.23 -27.72
CA GLN A 218 4.27 3.31 -29.13
C GLN A 218 5.05 2.08 -29.62
N PHE A 219 6.02 1.59 -28.84
CA PHE A 219 6.85 0.46 -29.22
C PHE A 219 6.06 -0.85 -29.25
N GLN A 220 5.13 -1.03 -28.31
CA GLN A 220 4.32 -2.23 -28.22
C GLN A 220 3.28 -2.28 -29.34
N TYR A 221 2.67 -1.14 -29.70
CA TYR A 221 1.83 -1.03 -30.89
C TYR A 221 2.61 -1.28 -32.18
N GLY A 222 3.84 -0.77 -32.28
CA GLY A 222 4.71 -0.99 -33.44
C GLY A 222 5.12 -2.45 -33.63
N PHE A 223 5.33 -3.19 -32.55
CA PHE A 223 5.76 -4.58 -32.59
C PHE A 223 4.62 -5.59 -32.74
N TYR A 224 3.58 -5.50 -31.90
CA TYR A 224 2.46 -6.47 -31.90
C TYR A 224 1.30 -6.07 -32.81
N GLY A 225 1.24 -4.81 -33.24
CA GLY A 225 0.09 -4.26 -33.94
C GLY A 225 -1.07 -3.88 -33.02
N VAL A 226 -2.01 -3.10 -33.55
CA VAL A 226 -3.12 -2.48 -32.80
C VAL A 226 -4.06 -3.51 -32.18
N LEU A 227 -4.35 -4.60 -32.89
CA LEU A 227 -5.30 -5.61 -32.40
C LEU A 227 -4.72 -6.45 -31.25
N ALA A 228 -3.56 -7.07 -31.45
CA ALA A 228 -2.96 -7.95 -30.45
C ALA A 228 -2.58 -7.17 -29.18
N TRP A 229 -1.87 -6.05 -29.31
CA TRP A 229 -1.55 -5.22 -28.15
C TRP A 229 -2.79 -4.60 -27.52
N GLY A 230 -3.79 -4.21 -28.33
CA GLY A 230 -5.06 -3.70 -27.84
C GLY A 230 -5.85 -4.71 -27.01
N ILE A 231 -5.72 -6.02 -27.23
CA ILE A 231 -6.33 -7.04 -26.39
C ILE A 231 -5.53 -7.21 -25.09
N ILE A 232 -4.20 -7.35 -25.21
CA ILE A 232 -3.30 -7.55 -24.07
C ILE A 232 -3.42 -6.40 -23.07
N SER A 233 -3.33 -5.15 -23.54
CA SER A 233 -3.41 -3.95 -22.71
C SER A 233 -4.78 -3.78 -22.04
N ARG A 234 -5.89 -4.07 -22.74
CA ARG A 234 -7.24 -3.96 -22.18
C ARG A 234 -7.52 -4.93 -21.04
N ILE A 235 -6.86 -6.09 -21.02
CA ILE A 235 -6.96 -7.06 -19.92
C ILE A 235 -5.97 -6.71 -18.82
N SER A 236 -4.72 -6.40 -19.18
CA SER A 236 -3.63 -6.33 -18.21
C SER A 236 -3.57 -5.00 -17.46
N LEU A 237 -3.92 -3.87 -18.10
CA LEU A 237 -3.87 -2.55 -17.46
C LEU A 237 -4.88 -2.39 -16.30
N PRO A 238 -6.16 -2.80 -16.43
CA PRO A 238 -7.08 -2.76 -15.30
C PRO A 238 -6.60 -3.58 -14.11
N LEU A 239 -6.00 -4.75 -14.38
CA LEU A 239 -5.42 -5.60 -13.33
C LEU A 239 -4.20 -4.94 -12.68
N LEU A 240 -3.34 -4.27 -13.44
CA LEU A 240 -2.23 -3.48 -12.91
C LEU A 240 -2.72 -2.34 -12.01
N ILE A 241 -3.70 -1.57 -12.46
CA ILE A 241 -4.30 -0.47 -11.70
C ILE A 241 -4.92 -1.01 -10.41
N LEU A 242 -5.65 -2.12 -10.49
CA LEU A 242 -6.28 -2.75 -9.33
C LEU A 242 -5.23 -3.30 -8.35
N TYR A 243 -4.16 -3.92 -8.85
CA TYR A 243 -3.03 -4.38 -8.01
C TYR A 243 -2.44 -3.21 -7.22
N ARG A 244 -2.14 -2.07 -7.87
CA ARG A 244 -1.55 -0.89 -7.21
C ARG A 244 -2.46 -0.33 -6.13
N PHE A 245 -3.74 -0.17 -6.44
CA PHE A 245 -4.75 0.32 -5.50
C PHE A 245 -4.89 -0.64 -4.31
N HIS A 246 -5.10 -1.92 -4.58
CA HIS A 246 -5.34 -2.92 -3.53
C HIS A 246 -4.10 -3.12 -2.64
N SER A 247 -2.90 -3.12 -3.23
CA SER A 247 -1.66 -3.19 -2.46
C SER A 247 -1.50 -1.98 -1.53
N ALA A 248 -1.89 -0.78 -1.95
CA ALA A 248 -1.93 0.39 -1.09
C ALA A 248 -2.92 0.22 0.08
N VAL A 249 -4.12 -0.31 -0.18
CA VAL A 249 -5.12 -0.61 0.85
C VAL A 249 -4.57 -1.61 1.89
N ILE A 250 -3.97 -2.71 1.44
CA ILE A 250 -3.35 -3.70 2.33
C ILE A 250 -2.21 -3.07 3.15
N LEU A 251 -1.38 -2.21 2.55
CA LEU A 251 -0.31 -1.52 3.27
C LEU A 251 -0.85 -0.59 4.37
N VAL A 252 -1.97 0.10 4.14
CA VAL A 252 -2.67 0.87 5.18
C VAL A 252 -3.13 -0.04 6.30
N GLU A 253 -3.71 -1.19 5.96
CA GLU A 253 -4.18 -2.15 6.96
C GLU A 253 -3.02 -2.72 7.79
N ILE A 254 -1.94 -3.14 7.14
CA ILE A 254 -0.72 -3.61 7.81
C ILE A 254 -0.19 -2.52 8.74
N TRP A 255 -0.10 -1.27 8.28
CA TRP A 255 0.35 -0.16 9.11
C TRP A 255 -0.56 0.03 10.34
N LYS A 256 -1.88 -0.04 10.15
CA LYS A 256 -2.85 0.11 11.25
C LYS A 256 -2.77 -1.04 12.24
N ASN A 257 -2.75 -2.28 11.77
CA ASN A 257 -2.85 -3.47 12.60
C ASN A 257 -1.52 -3.82 13.29
N THR A 258 -0.39 -3.55 12.64
CA THR A 258 0.95 -3.86 13.19
C THR A 258 1.30 -2.95 14.36
N TYR A 259 0.99 -1.65 14.25
CA TYR A 259 1.43 -0.62 15.21
C TYR A 259 0.32 -0.13 16.15
N ARG A 260 -0.84 -0.82 16.17
CA ARG A 260 -1.92 -0.50 17.11
C ARG A 260 -1.52 -0.93 18.51
N THR A 261 -1.37 0.04 19.41
CA THR A 261 -1.34 -0.20 20.85
C THR A 261 -2.71 -0.71 21.28
N LYS A 262 -2.81 -1.94 21.80
CA LYS A 262 -3.96 -2.28 22.64
C LYS A 262 -3.81 -1.42 23.90
N ALA A 263 -4.79 -0.56 24.17
CA ALA A 263 -4.87 0.07 25.47
C ALA A 263 -5.11 -1.07 26.47
N ASP A 264 -4.18 -1.26 27.39
CA ASP A 264 -4.37 -2.11 28.57
C ASP A 264 -5.54 -1.58 29.42
#